data_AF-A0A1Q9T1K7-F1
#
_entry.id   AF-A0A1Q9T1K7-F1
#
_cell.length_a   1.000
_cell.length_b   1.000
_cell.length_c   1.000
_cell.angle_alpha   90.00
_cell.angle_beta   90.00
_cell.angle_gamma   90.00
#
_symmetry.space_group_name_H-M   'P 1'
#
loop_
_entity.id
_entity.type
_entity.pdbx_description
1 polymer ?
#
loop_
_entity_poly.entity_id
_entity_poly.type
_entity_poly.pdbx_seq_one_letter_code
_entity_poly.pdbx_strand_id
1 'polypeptide(L)'
;MREAIERAIPLHAGAANRAVSREHTETRLATLRALAEETGFDPAEHARRWELQLGTLGSGNHFIEVSADEQAGVWLFLHSGSRGVGNKIAQQHIRVAAQQCEGVDLPHRDLAYLTEGTPEFDRYIAQMRWAQTYALLNREEMMGRVVRQVAEWLAVDVAAVERVEEINCHHNYTEQEVHFGETVWLSRKGAITPRSVDRASSRGRWARRPTSSSARAAGRPSTRHRTVPGGPAPGGGRSGSSPWRTCGQR
;
A
#
# COMPACT_ATOMS: atom_id res chain seq x y z
N MET A 1 14.00 2.02 -22.19
CA MET A 1 12.87 1.87 -21.24
C MET A 1 13.29 1.95 -19.78
N ARG A 2 14.02 0.96 -19.22
CA ARG A 2 14.40 0.90 -17.79
C ARG A 2 14.87 2.24 -17.21
N GLU A 3 15.95 2.79 -17.76
CA GLU A 3 16.56 4.04 -17.26
C GLU A 3 15.60 5.24 -17.32
N ALA A 4 14.67 5.26 -18.27
CA ALA A 4 13.66 6.30 -18.37
C ALA A 4 12.65 6.20 -17.21
N ILE A 5 12.23 4.99 -16.86
CA ILE A 5 11.42 4.72 -15.67
C ILE A 5 12.17 5.10 -14.39
N GLU A 6 13.46 4.75 -14.26
CA GLU A 6 14.29 5.11 -13.09
C GLU A 6 14.44 6.62 -12.91
N ARG A 7 14.57 7.36 -14.02
CA ARG A 7 14.59 8.83 -13.98
C ARG A 7 13.23 9.41 -13.59
N ALA A 8 12.14 8.78 -14.02
CA ALA A 8 10.79 9.25 -13.74
C ALA A 8 10.31 8.91 -12.31
N ILE A 9 10.78 7.80 -11.73
CA ILE A 9 10.33 7.28 -10.43
C ILE A 9 11.53 7.09 -9.51
N PRO A 10 11.67 7.90 -8.44
CA PRO A 10 12.74 7.72 -7.46
C PRO A 10 12.67 6.35 -6.76
N LEU A 11 13.78 5.59 -6.76
CA LEU A 11 13.76 4.16 -6.42
C LEU A 11 14.20 3.77 -5.00
N HIS A 12 14.86 4.66 -4.23
CA HIS A 12 15.50 4.25 -2.96
C HIS A 12 14.69 4.60 -1.69
N ALA A 13 15.12 4.03 -0.56
CA ALA A 13 14.56 4.33 0.75
C ALA A 13 14.67 5.85 1.05
N GLY A 14 13.57 6.49 1.45
CA GLY A 14 13.57 7.93 1.74
C GLY A 14 13.69 8.84 0.52
N ALA A 15 13.72 8.28 -0.70
CA ALA A 15 13.70 9.06 -1.93
C ALA A 15 12.48 9.98 -1.98
N ALA A 16 12.66 11.14 -2.61
CA ALA A 16 11.64 12.14 -2.79
C ALA A 16 11.84 12.84 -4.13
N ASN A 17 10.76 13.30 -4.74
CA ASN A 17 10.80 14.17 -5.90
C ASN A 17 11.46 15.51 -5.52
N ARG A 18 12.06 16.19 -6.49
CA ARG A 18 12.66 17.51 -6.28
C ARG A 18 11.61 18.59 -6.06
N ALA A 19 10.49 18.51 -6.78
CA ALA A 19 9.35 19.39 -6.70
C ALA A 19 8.07 18.64 -7.07
N VAL A 20 6.92 19.18 -6.68
CA VAL A 20 5.61 18.82 -7.22
C VAL A 20 5.38 19.72 -8.43
N SER A 21 5.41 19.14 -9.63
CA SER A 21 5.38 19.93 -10.87
C SER A 21 4.31 19.47 -11.87
N ARG A 22 3.55 18.43 -11.55
CA ARG A 22 2.52 17.87 -12.43
C ARG A 22 1.16 18.15 -11.83
N GLU A 23 0.23 18.65 -12.62
CA GLU A 23 -1.14 18.97 -12.21
C GLU A 23 -1.82 17.77 -11.54
N HIS A 24 -1.73 16.58 -12.17
CA HIS A 24 -2.30 15.36 -11.61
C HIS A 24 -1.66 14.92 -10.28
N THR A 25 -0.42 15.35 -9.97
CA THR A 25 0.20 15.11 -8.66
C THR A 25 -0.38 16.06 -7.63
N GLU A 26 -0.59 17.32 -8.01
CA GLU A 26 -1.21 18.34 -7.14
C GLU A 26 -2.65 17.97 -6.78
N THR A 27 -3.45 17.50 -7.74
CA THR A 27 -4.81 17.00 -7.47
C THR A 27 -4.82 15.88 -6.44
N ARG A 28 -3.89 14.92 -6.54
CA ARG A 28 -3.75 13.82 -5.58
C ARG A 28 -3.34 14.32 -4.20
N LEU A 29 -2.43 15.30 -4.13
CA LEU A 29 -2.04 15.92 -2.87
C LEU A 29 -3.20 16.70 -2.25
N ALA A 30 -4.01 17.41 -3.04
CA ALA A 30 -5.20 18.08 -2.56
C ALA A 30 -6.18 17.09 -1.90
N THR A 31 -6.41 15.92 -2.51
CA THR A 31 -7.19 14.84 -1.88
C THR A 31 -6.59 14.40 -0.54
N LEU A 32 -5.27 14.20 -0.47
CA LEU A 32 -4.61 13.78 0.77
C LEU A 32 -4.64 14.86 1.86
N ARG A 33 -4.53 16.14 1.49
CA ARG A 33 -4.64 17.27 2.41
C ARG A 33 -6.05 17.40 2.96
N ALA A 34 -7.08 17.28 2.10
CA ALA A 34 -8.48 17.32 2.54
C ALA A 34 -8.81 16.20 3.53
N LEU A 35 -8.36 14.96 3.26
CA LEU A 35 -8.55 13.83 4.18
C LEU A 35 -7.80 14.01 5.51
N ALA A 36 -6.61 14.61 5.46
CA ALA A 36 -5.83 14.93 6.66
C ALA A 36 -6.56 15.99 7.52
N GLU A 37 -7.07 17.05 6.88
CA GLU A 37 -7.84 18.12 7.54
C GLU A 37 -9.14 17.60 8.17
N GLU A 38 -9.92 16.79 7.43
CA GLU A 38 -11.17 16.18 7.92
C GLU A 38 -10.96 15.36 9.20
N THR A 39 -9.80 14.71 9.33
CA THR A 39 -9.48 13.85 10.46
C THR A 39 -8.64 14.53 11.54
N GLY A 40 -8.35 15.83 11.39
CA GLY A 40 -7.45 16.56 12.31
C GLY A 40 -6.03 15.98 12.37
N PHE A 41 -5.60 15.32 11.29
CA PHE A 41 -4.30 14.66 11.19
C PHE A 41 -3.30 15.58 10.48
N ASP A 42 -2.10 15.75 11.04
CA ASP A 42 -0.97 16.38 10.35
C ASP A 42 0.08 15.33 9.91
N PRO A 43 0.15 14.95 8.63
CA PRO A 43 1.15 14.01 8.15
C PRO A 43 2.59 14.53 8.23
N ALA A 44 2.80 15.84 8.34
CA ALA A 44 4.12 16.45 8.45
C ALA A 44 4.79 16.14 9.80
N GLU A 45 4.02 15.86 10.85
CA GLU A 45 4.53 15.38 12.14
C GLU A 45 5.27 14.04 12.01
N HIS A 46 4.78 13.16 11.12
CA HIS A 46 5.40 11.85 10.86
C HIS A 46 6.50 11.92 9.81
N ALA A 47 6.29 12.74 8.78
CA ALA A 47 7.24 12.89 7.68
C ALA A 47 7.09 14.24 6.99
N ARG A 48 7.93 15.22 7.36
CA ARG A 48 7.93 16.58 6.78
C ARG A 48 7.93 16.66 5.24
N ARG A 49 8.46 15.65 4.56
CA ARG A 49 8.55 15.59 3.08
C ARG A 49 7.55 14.60 2.47
N TRP A 50 6.47 14.26 3.17
CA TRP A 50 5.50 13.25 2.73
C TRP A 50 4.92 13.57 1.34
N GLU A 51 4.68 14.84 1.03
CA GLU A 51 4.19 15.28 -0.30
C GLU A 51 5.18 14.94 -1.41
N LEU A 52 6.47 15.22 -1.18
CA LEU A 52 7.52 14.93 -2.14
C LEU A 52 7.79 13.43 -2.29
N GLN A 53 7.35 12.59 -1.34
CA GLN A 53 7.44 11.12 -1.47
C GLN A 53 6.36 10.52 -2.37
N LEU A 54 5.34 11.29 -2.78
CA LEU A 54 4.28 10.79 -3.65
C LEU A 54 4.84 10.50 -5.05
N GLY A 55 4.56 9.31 -5.58
CA GLY A 55 5.14 8.83 -6.84
C GLY A 55 6.55 8.25 -6.70
N THR A 56 6.92 7.73 -5.53
CA THR A 56 8.23 7.08 -5.31
C THR A 56 8.08 5.59 -5.03
N LEU A 57 9.03 4.78 -5.52
CA LEU A 57 8.94 3.33 -5.41
C LEU A 57 9.30 2.86 -4.01
N GLY A 58 10.49 3.23 -3.54
CA GLY A 58 11.05 2.81 -2.27
C GLY A 58 11.89 1.55 -2.25
N SER A 59 12.33 1.20 -1.04
CA SER A 59 13.11 0.00 -0.75
C SER A 59 12.27 -1.18 -0.28
N GLY A 60 12.92 -2.33 -0.11
CA GLY A 60 12.29 -3.56 0.39
C GLY A 60 11.85 -4.45 -0.77
N ASN A 61 10.66 -5.04 -0.66
CA ASN A 61 10.06 -5.86 -1.71
C ASN A 61 9.32 -5.04 -2.79
N HIS A 62 9.57 -3.73 -2.89
CA HIS A 62 8.96 -2.85 -3.88
C HIS A 62 9.61 -3.02 -5.26
N PHE A 63 8.80 -3.11 -6.32
CA PHE A 63 9.27 -3.34 -7.68
C PHE A 63 8.32 -2.76 -8.74
N ILE A 64 8.85 -2.60 -9.94
CA ILE A 64 8.10 -2.33 -11.18
C ILE A 64 8.46 -3.45 -12.16
N GLU A 65 7.45 -4.06 -12.77
CA GLU A 65 7.63 -5.12 -13.77
C GLU A 65 6.87 -4.76 -15.04
N VAL A 66 7.50 -4.96 -16.19
CA VAL A 66 6.89 -4.84 -17.51
C VAL A 66 7.02 -6.20 -18.17
N SER A 67 5.88 -6.80 -18.52
CA SER A 67 5.80 -8.15 -19.05
C SER A 67 4.92 -8.16 -20.30
N ALA A 68 5.22 -9.02 -21.25
CA ALA A 68 4.36 -9.27 -22.41
C ALA A 68 3.71 -10.65 -22.27
N ASP A 69 2.47 -10.78 -22.73
CA ASP A 69 1.80 -12.09 -22.85
C ASP A 69 1.94 -12.70 -24.25
N GLU A 70 1.42 -13.91 -24.41
CA GLU A 70 1.44 -14.68 -25.67
C GLU A 70 0.63 -14.02 -26.80
N GLN A 71 -0.24 -13.07 -26.47
CA GLN A 71 -1.10 -12.32 -27.40
C GLN A 71 -0.54 -10.92 -27.67
N ALA A 72 0.73 -10.66 -27.31
CA ALA A 72 1.40 -9.37 -27.43
C ALA A 72 0.79 -8.24 -26.57
N GLY A 73 0.00 -8.58 -25.56
CA GLY A 73 -0.47 -7.64 -24.54
C GLY A 73 0.66 -7.26 -23.59
N VAL A 74 0.75 -5.97 -23.22
CA VAL A 74 1.75 -5.45 -22.28
C VAL A 74 1.12 -5.28 -20.90
N TRP A 75 1.70 -5.95 -19.90
CA TRP A 75 1.29 -5.92 -18.50
C TRP A 75 2.29 -5.11 -17.68
N LEU A 76 1.76 -4.20 -16.87
CA LEU A 76 2.53 -3.36 -15.97
C LEU A 76 2.18 -3.71 -14.53
N PHE A 77 3.14 -4.27 -13.78
CA PHE A 77 2.97 -4.57 -12.36
C PHE A 77 3.75 -3.56 -11.52
N LEU A 78 3.14 -3.15 -10.41
CA LEU A 78 3.72 -2.20 -9.49
C LEU A 78 3.45 -2.63 -8.05
N HIS A 79 4.51 -2.82 -7.28
CA HIS A 79 4.41 -3.08 -5.85
C HIS A 79 4.99 -1.90 -5.05
N SER A 80 4.13 -1.12 -4.41
CA SER A 80 4.52 -0.05 -3.50
C SER A 80 3.43 0.27 -2.46
N GLY A 81 3.84 0.91 -1.37
CA GLY A 81 2.99 1.27 -0.24
C GLY A 81 2.97 2.77 0.07
N SER A 82 2.66 3.11 1.31
CA SER A 82 2.51 4.46 1.85
C SER A 82 3.81 5.16 2.28
N ARG A 83 4.95 4.64 1.79
CA ARG A 83 6.27 5.24 1.95
C ARG A 83 6.64 5.49 3.42
N GLY A 84 7.49 6.50 3.66
CA GLY A 84 8.01 6.80 4.99
C GLY A 84 6.91 7.21 5.96
N VAL A 85 5.95 8.00 5.50
CA VAL A 85 4.83 8.49 6.31
C VAL A 85 4.00 7.34 6.89
N GLY A 86 3.60 6.37 6.05
CA GLY A 86 2.83 5.22 6.52
C GLY A 86 3.60 4.32 7.50
N ASN A 87 4.91 4.13 7.28
CA ASN A 87 5.74 3.39 8.22
C ASN A 87 5.85 4.11 9.58
N LYS A 88 5.93 5.44 9.59
CA LYS A 88 5.99 6.23 10.84
C LYS A 88 4.67 6.22 11.60
N ILE A 89 3.54 6.29 10.89
CA ILE A 89 2.20 6.09 11.46
C ILE A 89 2.11 4.72 12.14
N ALA A 90 2.49 3.64 11.44
CA ALA A 90 2.48 2.29 11.99
C ALA A 90 3.36 2.16 13.24
N GLN A 91 4.59 2.69 13.21
CA GLN A 91 5.50 2.66 14.36
C GLN A 91 4.97 3.45 15.57
N GLN A 92 4.20 4.51 15.36
CA GLN A 92 3.54 5.23 16.45
C GLN A 92 2.48 4.35 17.12
N HIS A 93 1.54 3.82 16.33
CA HIS A 93 0.43 3.05 16.89
C HIS A 93 0.86 1.72 17.51
N ILE A 94 1.94 1.10 17.02
CA ILE A 94 2.55 -0.08 17.65
C ILE A 94 3.05 0.27 19.06
N ARG A 95 3.68 1.44 19.23
CA ARG A 95 4.15 1.89 20.55
C ARG A 95 2.99 2.20 21.49
N VAL A 96 1.94 2.87 20.99
CA VAL A 96 0.74 3.19 21.78
C VAL A 96 0.02 1.92 22.22
N ALA A 97 -0.16 0.95 21.33
CA ALA A 97 -0.74 -0.34 21.66
C ALA A 97 0.10 -1.10 22.70
N ALA A 98 1.43 -1.10 22.54
CA ALA A 98 2.32 -1.73 23.50
C ALA A 98 2.19 -1.12 24.90
N GLN A 99 2.01 0.20 25.00
CA GLN A 99 1.75 0.91 26.26
C GLN A 99 0.38 0.57 26.85
N GLN A 100 -0.68 0.54 26.03
CA GLN A 100 -2.02 0.15 26.49
C GLN A 100 -2.09 -1.30 26.98
N CYS A 101 -1.26 -2.19 26.44
CA CYS A 101 -1.16 -3.58 26.87
C CYS A 101 -0.11 -3.81 27.97
N GLU A 102 0.47 -2.79 28.58
CA GLU A 102 1.37 -2.99 29.73
C GLU A 102 0.61 -3.68 30.87
N GLY A 103 1.17 -4.79 31.38
CA GLY A 103 0.53 -5.61 32.41
C GLY A 103 -0.57 -6.56 31.92
N VAL A 104 -0.89 -6.56 30.61
CA VAL A 104 -1.77 -7.56 30.00
C VAL A 104 -0.98 -8.82 29.67
N ASP A 105 -1.51 -10.00 30.03
CA ASP A 105 -0.91 -11.29 29.65
C ASP A 105 -1.11 -11.56 28.16
N LEU A 106 -0.10 -11.22 27.36
CA LEU A 106 -0.07 -11.44 25.92
C LEU A 106 0.83 -12.64 25.58
N PRO A 107 0.41 -13.51 24.64
CA PRO A 107 1.28 -14.60 24.17
C PRO A 107 2.62 -14.10 23.58
N HIS A 108 2.62 -12.87 23.03
CA HIS A 108 3.82 -12.18 22.56
C HIS A 108 3.60 -10.67 22.57
N ARG A 109 4.64 -9.89 22.88
CA ARG A 109 4.56 -8.41 22.95
C ARG A 109 4.10 -7.76 21.64
N ASP A 110 4.50 -8.32 20.50
CA ASP A 110 4.09 -7.82 19.18
C ASP A 110 2.62 -8.08 18.83
N LEU A 111 1.87 -8.76 19.71
CA LEU A 111 0.42 -8.94 19.59
C LEU A 111 -0.37 -7.87 20.36
N ALA A 112 0.30 -6.80 20.80
CA ALA A 112 -0.35 -5.65 21.39
C ALA A 112 -1.40 -5.04 20.45
N TYR A 113 -2.51 -4.61 21.04
CA TYR A 113 -3.69 -4.16 20.31
C TYR A 113 -4.23 -2.86 20.89
N LEU A 114 -5.01 -2.15 20.07
CA LEU A 114 -5.82 -1.01 20.49
C LEU A 114 -7.25 -1.48 20.73
N THR A 115 -7.87 -0.97 21.78
CA THR A 115 -9.25 -1.30 22.16
C THR A 115 -10.22 -0.35 21.47
N GLU A 116 -11.25 -0.89 20.81
CA GLU A 116 -12.30 -0.08 20.17
C GLU A 116 -13.00 0.85 21.17
N GLY A 117 -13.34 2.06 20.73
CA GLY A 117 -13.96 3.10 21.56
C GLY A 117 -12.99 3.94 22.38
N THR A 118 -11.67 3.73 22.21
CA THR A 118 -10.64 4.60 22.80
C THR A 118 -10.21 5.69 21.80
N PRO A 119 -9.78 6.88 22.27
CA PRO A 119 -9.25 7.92 21.39
C PRO A 119 -8.01 7.48 20.59
N GLU A 120 -7.22 6.55 21.11
CA GLU A 120 -6.07 5.96 20.42
C GLU A 120 -6.52 5.09 19.24
N PHE A 121 -7.57 4.29 19.43
CA PHE A 121 -8.15 3.45 18.38
C PHE A 121 -8.71 4.29 17.23
N ASP A 122 -9.50 5.31 17.53
CA ASP A 122 -10.12 6.15 16.50
C ASP A 122 -9.05 6.87 15.67
N ARG A 123 -8.01 7.37 16.35
CA ARG A 123 -6.84 7.99 15.71
C ARG A 123 -6.07 7.01 14.84
N TYR A 124 -5.90 5.76 15.28
CA TYR A 124 -5.30 4.71 14.47
C TYR A 124 -6.09 4.44 13.20
N ILE A 125 -7.41 4.26 13.31
CA ILE A 125 -8.27 3.97 12.15
C ILE A 125 -8.23 5.13 11.15
N ALA A 126 -8.32 6.38 11.61
CA ALA A 126 -8.24 7.56 10.75
C ALA A 126 -6.90 7.64 10.00
N GLN A 127 -5.77 7.53 10.72
CA GLN A 127 -4.44 7.63 10.13
C GLN A 127 -4.09 6.43 9.23
N MET A 128 -4.57 5.23 9.58
CA MET A 128 -4.43 4.04 8.74
C MET A 128 -5.18 4.20 7.42
N ARG A 129 -6.43 4.69 7.44
CA ARG A 129 -7.22 4.94 6.23
C ARG A 129 -6.56 6.01 5.36
N TRP A 130 -6.07 7.09 5.95
CA TRP A 130 -5.28 8.08 5.23
C TRP A 130 -4.04 7.46 4.57
N ALA A 131 -3.31 6.62 5.29
CA ALA A 131 -2.13 5.93 4.75
C ALA A 131 -2.50 4.96 3.61
N GLN A 132 -3.67 4.32 3.66
CA GLN A 132 -4.16 3.50 2.54
C GLN A 132 -4.43 4.35 1.31
N THR A 133 -5.15 5.47 1.45
CA THR A 133 -5.38 6.39 0.33
C THR A 133 -4.06 6.92 -0.22
N TYR A 134 -3.10 7.26 0.63
CA TYR A 134 -1.75 7.63 0.19
C TYR A 134 -1.10 6.52 -0.64
N ALA A 135 -1.16 5.26 -0.19
CA ALA A 135 -0.58 4.14 -0.91
C ALA A 135 -1.24 3.93 -2.29
N LEU A 136 -2.56 4.10 -2.38
CA LEU A 136 -3.32 4.05 -3.63
C LEU A 136 -2.85 5.13 -4.60
N LEU A 137 -2.88 6.39 -4.17
CA LEU A 137 -2.51 7.53 -5.02
C LEU A 137 -1.03 7.52 -5.39
N ASN A 138 -0.16 7.01 -4.52
CA ASN A 138 1.24 6.78 -4.82
C ASN A 138 1.41 5.77 -5.97
N ARG A 139 0.66 4.66 -5.96
CA ARG A 139 0.68 3.67 -7.04
C ARG A 139 0.13 4.24 -8.34
N GLU A 140 -0.97 4.98 -8.31
CA GLU A 140 -1.51 5.62 -9.51
C GLU A 140 -0.54 6.61 -10.14
N GLU A 141 0.07 7.47 -9.32
CA GLU A 141 1.06 8.45 -9.76
C GLU A 141 2.25 7.76 -10.42
N MET A 142 2.76 6.67 -9.84
CA MET A 142 3.82 5.87 -10.45
C MET A 142 3.35 5.18 -11.73
N MET A 143 2.15 4.61 -11.75
CA MET A 143 1.64 3.90 -12.91
C MET A 143 1.49 4.82 -14.12
N GLY A 144 0.99 6.05 -13.92
CA GLY A 144 0.95 7.07 -14.98
C GLY A 144 2.34 7.39 -15.53
N ARG A 145 3.36 7.45 -14.66
CA ARG A 145 4.77 7.62 -15.09
C ARG A 145 5.27 6.41 -15.87
N VAL A 146 4.97 5.18 -15.43
CA VAL A 146 5.37 3.95 -16.15
C VAL A 146 4.73 3.91 -17.53
N VAL A 147 3.41 4.09 -17.63
CA VAL A 147 2.65 4.10 -18.90
C VAL A 147 3.27 5.08 -19.88
N ARG A 148 3.54 6.32 -19.46
CA ARG A 148 4.18 7.33 -20.31
C ARG A 148 5.55 6.88 -20.83
N GLN A 149 6.38 6.25 -20.00
CA GLN A 149 7.72 5.80 -20.41
C GLN A 149 7.70 4.54 -21.28
N VAL A 150 6.69 3.69 -21.13
CA VAL A 150 6.49 2.54 -22.02
C VAL A 150 5.96 3.01 -23.37
N ALA A 151 4.97 3.90 -23.40
CA ALA A 151 4.43 4.49 -24.63
C ALA A 151 5.50 5.18 -25.47
N GLU A 152 6.31 6.04 -24.82
CA GLU A 152 7.43 6.72 -25.45
C GLU A 152 8.47 5.74 -26.02
N TRP A 153 8.76 4.66 -25.30
CA TRP A 153 9.69 3.64 -25.77
C TRP A 153 9.15 2.83 -26.95
N LEU A 154 7.83 2.60 -27.01
CA LEU A 154 7.15 1.94 -28.12
C LEU A 154 6.86 2.88 -29.30
N ALA A 155 7.21 4.16 -29.21
CA ALA A 155 6.85 5.20 -30.17
C ALA A 155 5.32 5.29 -30.43
N VAL A 156 4.53 5.07 -29.38
CA VAL A 156 3.07 5.19 -29.39
C VAL A 156 2.67 6.47 -28.65
N ASP A 157 1.68 7.18 -29.18
CA ASP A 157 1.08 8.30 -28.46
C ASP A 157 0.46 7.80 -27.15
N VAL A 158 0.85 8.41 -26.03
CA VAL A 158 0.30 8.07 -24.71
C VAL A 158 -1.22 8.24 -24.66
N ALA A 159 -1.79 9.17 -25.45
CA ALA A 159 -3.22 9.36 -25.56
C ALA A 159 -3.94 8.19 -26.27
N ALA A 160 -3.20 7.40 -27.07
CA ALA A 160 -3.70 6.20 -27.72
C ALA A 160 -3.54 4.94 -26.87
N VAL A 161 -2.91 5.02 -25.70
CA VAL A 161 -2.75 3.87 -24.79
C VAL A 161 -4.04 3.62 -24.02
N GLU A 162 -4.70 2.51 -24.32
CA GLU A 162 -5.87 2.03 -23.58
C GLU A 162 -5.46 1.12 -22.41
N ARG A 163 -5.98 1.39 -21.22
CA ARG A 163 -5.80 0.53 -20.03
C ARG A 163 -6.94 -0.49 -19.99
N VAL A 164 -6.72 -1.64 -20.62
CA VAL A 164 -7.75 -2.68 -20.84
C VAL A 164 -8.17 -3.37 -19.53
N GLU A 165 -7.21 -3.64 -18.63
CA GLU A 165 -7.46 -4.22 -17.32
C GLU A 165 -6.63 -3.50 -16.25
N GLU A 166 -7.27 -3.19 -15.13
CA GLU A 166 -6.61 -2.62 -13.95
C GLU A 166 -7.07 -3.34 -12.69
N ILE A 167 -6.11 -3.74 -11.87
CA ILE A 167 -6.33 -4.33 -10.56
C ILE A 167 -5.47 -3.59 -9.55
N ASN A 168 -6.10 -2.97 -8.56
CA ASN A 168 -5.41 -2.32 -7.45
C ASN A 168 -5.84 -2.99 -6.14
N CYS A 169 -4.88 -3.52 -5.37
CA CYS A 169 -5.18 -4.21 -4.12
C CYS A 169 -4.28 -3.72 -2.99
N HIS A 170 -4.89 -3.42 -1.84
CA HIS A 170 -4.18 -3.33 -0.56
C HIS A 170 -4.03 -4.74 0.02
N HIS A 171 -2.84 -5.06 0.52
CA HIS A 171 -2.58 -6.34 1.18
C HIS A 171 -2.23 -6.19 2.67
N ASN A 172 -2.22 -4.95 3.18
CA ASN A 172 -2.05 -4.62 4.59
C ASN A 172 -3.12 -3.59 4.97
N TYR A 173 -4.16 -4.02 5.67
CA TYR A 173 -5.28 -3.17 6.05
C TYR A 173 -6.13 -3.79 7.16
N THR A 174 -6.92 -2.96 7.84
CA THR A 174 -7.92 -3.38 8.82
C THR A 174 -9.26 -2.74 8.46
N GLU A 175 -10.32 -3.54 8.34
CA GLU A 175 -11.65 -3.07 7.93
C GLU A 175 -12.75 -3.75 8.74
N GLN A 176 -13.92 -3.10 8.85
CA GLN A 176 -15.09 -3.73 9.45
C GLN A 176 -15.77 -4.63 8.42
N GLU A 177 -16.03 -5.87 8.80
CA GLU A 177 -16.75 -6.84 7.98
C GLU A 177 -17.80 -7.57 8.83
N VAL A 178 -18.87 -8.03 8.17
CA VAL A 178 -19.86 -8.89 8.81
C VAL A 178 -19.51 -10.34 8.56
N HIS A 179 -19.17 -11.07 9.62
CA HIS A 179 -18.89 -12.50 9.59
C HIS A 179 -19.75 -13.20 10.64
N PHE A 180 -20.44 -14.28 10.24
CA PHE A 180 -21.30 -15.07 11.14
C PHE A 180 -22.36 -14.25 11.89
N GLY A 181 -22.87 -13.17 11.27
CA GLY A 181 -23.87 -12.28 11.87
C GLY A 181 -23.31 -11.22 12.81
N GLU A 182 -21.99 -11.13 12.96
CA GLU A 182 -21.33 -10.13 13.80
C GLU A 182 -20.47 -9.16 12.97
N THR A 183 -20.53 -7.87 13.31
CA THR A 183 -19.58 -6.87 12.80
C THR A 183 -18.27 -7.00 13.55
N VAL A 184 -17.20 -7.33 12.83
CA VAL A 184 -15.86 -7.54 13.36
C VAL A 184 -14.84 -6.68 12.62
N TRP A 185 -13.76 -6.31 13.31
CA TRP A 185 -12.59 -5.73 12.65
C TRP A 185 -11.68 -6.85 12.14
N LEU A 186 -11.49 -6.91 10.83
CA LEU A 186 -10.63 -7.90 10.18
C LEU A 186 -9.33 -7.25 9.71
N SER A 187 -8.24 -7.63 10.37
CA SER A 187 -6.89 -7.22 9.95
C SER A 187 -6.28 -8.24 9.00
N ARG A 188 -5.79 -7.75 7.86
CA ARG A 188 -5.06 -8.52 6.85
C ARG A 188 -3.64 -8.01 6.75
N LYS A 189 -2.69 -8.95 6.76
CA LYS A 189 -1.27 -8.71 6.53
C LYS A 189 -0.77 -9.69 5.47
N GLY A 190 -0.31 -9.20 4.33
CA GLY A 190 0.05 -10.02 3.18
C GLY A 190 -1.12 -10.81 2.57
N ALA A 191 -2.37 -10.40 2.85
CA ALA A 191 -3.57 -11.06 2.36
C ALA A 191 -4.51 -10.04 1.70
N ILE A 192 -5.19 -10.46 0.64
CA ILE A 192 -6.18 -9.66 -0.10
C ILE A 192 -7.56 -10.26 0.10
N THR A 193 -8.60 -9.44 0.05
CA THR A 193 -9.97 -9.97 -0.02
C THR A 193 -10.25 -10.48 -1.43
N PRO A 194 -10.94 -11.63 -1.60
CA PRO A 194 -11.39 -12.09 -2.91
C PRO A 194 -12.28 -11.06 -3.63
N ARG A 195 -12.88 -10.12 -2.89
CA ARG A 195 -13.72 -9.03 -3.42
C ARG A 195 -12.95 -7.78 -3.86
N SER A 196 -11.68 -7.58 -3.46
CA SER A 196 -10.93 -6.33 -3.73
C SER A 196 -10.23 -6.35 -5.08
N VAL A 197 -10.70 -7.18 -5.99
CA VAL A 197 -10.42 -6.97 -7.40
C VAL A 197 -11.48 -5.96 -7.84
N ASP A 198 -11.18 -4.66 -7.71
CA ASP A 198 -11.96 -3.63 -8.39
C ASP A 198 -11.76 -3.85 -9.89
N ARG A 199 -12.57 -4.75 -10.44
CA ARG A 199 -12.60 -5.05 -11.87
C ARG A 199 -13.37 -3.93 -12.54
N ALA A 200 -12.64 -2.98 -13.14
CA ALA A 200 -13.20 -2.26 -14.27
C ALA A 200 -13.51 -3.30 -15.36
N SER A 201 -14.79 -3.51 -15.65
CA SER A 201 -15.27 -4.55 -16.56
C SER A 201 -14.81 -4.30 -18.01
N SER A 202 -14.06 -5.23 -18.59
CA SER A 202 -14.43 -5.87 -19.87
C SER A 202 -13.72 -7.22 -20.07
N ARG A 203 -14.53 -8.24 -20.41
CA ARG A 203 -14.25 -9.60 -20.89
C ARG A 203 -12.79 -10.13 -20.87
N GLY A 204 -12.50 -11.00 -19.89
CA GLY A 204 -11.41 -11.99 -19.99
C GLY A 204 -10.92 -12.49 -18.62
N ARG A 205 -10.91 -13.80 -18.39
CA ARG A 205 -10.11 -14.43 -17.31
C ARG A 205 -8.64 -14.32 -17.75
N TRP A 206 -7.64 -13.99 -16.93
CA TRP A 206 -7.12 -14.67 -15.74
C TRP A 206 -6.25 -13.70 -14.92
N ALA A 207 -6.40 -13.67 -13.59
CA ALA A 207 -5.38 -13.14 -12.68
C ALA A 207 -5.20 -14.13 -11.52
N ARG A 208 -4.13 -14.93 -11.56
CA ARG A 208 -3.61 -15.65 -10.39
C ARG A 208 -2.10 -15.52 -10.34
N ARG A 209 -1.66 -14.60 -9.49
CA ARG A 209 -0.54 -14.79 -8.57
C ARG A 209 -0.50 -13.66 -7.53
N PRO A 210 -1.24 -13.78 -6.41
CA PRO A 210 -0.88 -13.03 -5.22
C PRO A 210 0.39 -13.67 -4.67
N THR A 211 1.55 -13.04 -4.85
CA THR A 211 2.73 -13.32 -4.03
C THR A 211 2.56 -12.52 -2.74
N SER A 212 2.08 -13.10 -1.65
CA SER A 212 2.93 -13.81 -0.68
C SER A 212 2.14 -14.80 0.21
N SER A 213 2.81 -15.88 0.62
CA SER A 213 2.30 -17.07 1.34
C SER A 213 2.40 -17.02 2.89
N SER A 214 1.39 -17.64 3.56
CA SER A 214 1.27 -18.28 4.91
C SER A 214 1.91 -17.62 6.16
N ALA A 215 1.31 -17.65 7.38
CA ALA A 215 0.88 -18.82 8.14
C ALA A 215 -0.20 -18.55 9.22
N ARG A 216 -0.74 -19.67 9.73
CA ARG A 216 -1.85 -19.90 10.67
C ARG A 216 -1.58 -19.36 12.09
N ALA A 217 -2.61 -18.87 12.77
CA ALA A 217 -2.70 -18.93 14.23
C ALA A 217 -4.07 -19.49 14.61
N ALA A 218 -4.05 -20.71 15.15
CA ALA A 218 -5.19 -21.28 15.86
C ALA A 218 -5.20 -20.70 17.27
N GLY A 219 -6.37 -20.26 17.72
CA GLY A 219 -6.58 -19.85 19.10
C GLY A 219 -7.98 -19.25 19.24
N ARG A 220 -8.86 -19.96 19.94
CA ARG A 220 -10.11 -19.38 20.46
C ARG A 220 -9.74 -18.39 21.57
N PRO A 221 -10.38 -17.21 21.64
CA PRO A 221 -10.58 -16.55 22.91
C PRO A 221 -12.06 -16.35 23.17
N SER A 222 -12.54 -16.93 24.26
CA SER A 222 -13.75 -16.48 24.93
C SER A 222 -13.41 -15.23 25.74
N THR A 223 -13.54 -14.04 25.15
CA THR A 223 -13.76 -12.75 25.84
C THR A 223 -14.13 -11.69 24.81
N ARG A 224 -15.25 -10.98 25.04
CA ARG A 224 -15.85 -10.00 24.13
C ARG A 224 -15.11 -8.65 24.18
N HIS A 225 -13.93 -8.57 23.57
CA HIS A 225 -13.26 -7.30 23.32
C HIS A 225 -12.98 -7.14 21.83
N ARG A 226 -13.58 -6.11 21.22
CA ARG A 226 -13.32 -5.73 19.82
C ARG A 226 -12.01 -4.95 19.80
N THR A 227 -10.99 -5.54 19.18
CA THR A 227 -9.61 -5.05 19.22
C THR A 227 -9.00 -5.09 17.82
N VAL A 228 -8.00 -4.24 17.57
CA VAL A 228 -7.21 -4.28 16.34
C VAL A 228 -5.72 -4.29 16.69
N PRO A 229 -4.86 -4.97 15.91
CA PRO A 229 -3.42 -4.91 16.12
C PRO A 229 -2.93 -3.46 16.07
N GLY A 230 -2.00 -3.09 16.97
CA GLY A 230 -1.40 -1.74 17.00
C GLY A 230 -0.62 -1.35 15.73
N GLY A 231 -0.41 -2.29 14.83
CA GLY A 231 0.18 -2.09 13.51
C GLY A 231 0.75 -3.40 12.95
N PRO A 232 1.21 -3.43 11.69
CA PRO A 232 1.87 -4.60 11.15
C PRO A 232 3.22 -4.82 11.86
N ALA A 233 3.43 -6.00 12.46
CA ALA A 233 4.75 -6.37 13.01
C ALA A 233 5.88 -6.15 11.98
N PRO A 234 7.04 -5.60 12.36
CA PRO A 234 8.09 -5.20 11.41
C PRO A 234 8.61 -6.41 10.62
N GLY A 235 8.38 -6.41 9.31
CA GLY A 235 8.95 -7.38 8.37
C GLY A 235 10.42 -7.09 8.12
N GLY A 236 11.29 -7.38 9.09
CA GLY A 236 12.74 -7.28 8.99
C GLY A 236 13.35 -8.49 8.28
N GLY A 237 13.10 -8.64 6.98
CA GLY A 237 13.83 -9.59 6.13
C GLY A 237 14.66 -8.82 5.11
N ARG A 238 15.95 -8.61 5.38
CA ARG A 238 16.90 -8.09 4.38
C ARG A 238 17.14 -9.19 3.34
N SER A 239 16.38 -9.22 2.25
CA SER A 239 16.84 -9.83 1.01
C SER A 239 17.23 -8.69 0.06
N GLY A 240 18.52 -8.61 -0.26
CA GLY A 240 19.00 -7.76 -1.34
C GLY A 240 18.55 -8.35 -2.65
N SER A 241 17.33 -8.03 -3.09
CA SER A 241 16.87 -8.33 -4.44
C SER A 241 16.84 -7.04 -5.26
N SER A 242 17.41 -7.11 -6.46
CA SER A 242 17.31 -6.06 -7.48
C SER A 242 15.86 -5.58 -7.64
N PRO A 243 15.60 -4.26 -7.76
CA PRO A 243 14.25 -3.73 -8.00
C PRO A 243 13.68 -4.11 -9.38
N TRP A 244 14.47 -4.77 -10.22
CA TRP A 244 14.13 -5.21 -11.57
C TRP A 244 14.04 -6.73 -11.67
N ARG A 245 12.92 -7.22 -12.20
CA ARG A 245 12.77 -8.60 -12.67
C ARG A 245 12.41 -8.54 -14.16
N THR A 246 13.31 -9.06 -15.00
CA THR A 246 13.05 -9.28 -16.42
C THR A 246 12.81 -10.76 -16.63
N CYS A 247 11.62 -11.16 -17.09
CA CYS A 247 11.42 -12.51 -17.60
C CYS A 247 12.04 -12.57 -19.00
N GLY A 248 13.26 -13.06 -19.10
CA GLY A 248 13.91 -13.35 -20.37
C GLY A 248 13.41 -14.68 -20.95
N GLN A 249 12.85 -14.57 -22.15
CA GLN A 249 12.91 -15.52 -23.28
C GLN A 249 13.25 -16.98 -22.95
N ARG A 250 12.30 -17.86 -23.25
CA ARG A 250 12.60 -19.17 -23.85
C ARG A 250 11.92 -19.24 -25.21
#